data_AF-A0A7Y0L6C8-F1
#
_entry.id   AF-A0A7Y0L6C8-F1
#
_cell.length_a   1.000
_cell.length_b   1.000
_cell.length_c   1.000
_cell.angle_alpha   90.00
_cell.angle_beta   90.00
_cell.angle_gamma   90.00
#
_symmetry.space_group_name_H-M   'P 1'
#
loop_
_entity.id
_entity.type
_entity.pdbx_description
1 polymer ?
#
loop_
_entity_poly.entity_id
_entity_poly.type
_entity_poly.pdbx_seq_one_letter_code
_entity_poly.pdbx_strand_id
1 'polypeptide(L)'
;MTRPDLTPSAQRVFAFFWQCTHQRRPMKQLFMGEKTIAAETFLTVRSVRRALRTLEDAGLLTTYHRPRRHAMHARDLTTNRYVIHWHPYTATEIDPMDVSQALVPEYAHSSSLETPSATADLEVPADVSFVSGGERTGCPEGSASETPETRMPIDSENTKPAPIEDPGFKQEFDQQDGSPVWRFSTPQALLLFLLSHLKTRGIGPVTLRKWIQSYSLSRVAEVSQWVLSAPQGAIKNPGAWMRSALEHEWTAPSWVREATRKRALARQEREYQRTLARRARQEDAARDEIREARAREDIVWMQYGARLEQDQTVVAKATRLAQEALGPAAAALFRPGTVLWRQFTMRAGEELGIIAADGVA
;
A
#
# COMPACT_ATOMS: atom_id res chain seq x y z
N MET A 1 -15.35 -24.90 2.55
CA MET A 1 -14.52 -26.13 2.47
C MET A 1 -13.96 -26.43 3.85
N THR A 2 -14.22 -27.61 4.39
CA THR A 2 -13.77 -28.04 5.73
C THR A 2 -13.06 -29.39 5.58
N ARG A 3 -11.74 -29.42 5.79
CA ARG A 3 -10.94 -30.65 5.84
C ARG A 3 -11.25 -31.39 7.15
N PRO A 4 -11.91 -32.57 7.13
CA PRO A 4 -12.37 -33.26 8.35
C PRO A 4 -11.20 -33.79 9.21
N ASP A 5 -10.06 -34.01 8.56
CA ASP A 5 -8.75 -34.37 9.11
C ASP A 5 -8.10 -33.24 9.96
N LEU A 6 -8.55 -31.99 9.83
CA LEU A 6 -8.07 -30.87 10.66
C LEU A 6 -8.95 -30.65 11.88
N THR A 7 -8.33 -30.54 13.06
CA THR A 7 -9.04 -30.17 14.29
C THR A 7 -9.77 -28.82 14.15
N PRO A 8 -10.91 -28.59 14.85
CA PRO A 8 -11.63 -27.31 14.77
C PRO A 8 -10.79 -26.07 15.14
N SER A 9 -9.75 -26.24 15.97
CA SER A 9 -8.79 -25.17 16.26
C SER A 9 -7.85 -24.88 15.08
N ALA A 10 -7.36 -25.92 14.39
CA ALA A 10 -6.57 -25.78 13.17
C ALA A 10 -7.38 -25.15 12.04
N GLN A 11 -8.63 -25.57 11.84
CA GLN A 11 -9.55 -24.97 10.87
C GLN A 11 -9.75 -23.46 11.11
N ARG A 12 -9.98 -23.03 12.38
CA ARG A 12 -10.11 -21.60 12.73
C ARG A 12 -8.84 -20.80 12.46
N VAL A 13 -7.67 -21.30 12.86
CA VAL A 13 -6.38 -20.61 12.62
C VAL A 13 -6.09 -20.50 11.12
N PHE A 14 -6.36 -21.56 10.35
CA PHE A 14 -6.20 -21.55 8.89
C PHE A 14 -7.16 -20.58 8.20
N ALA A 15 -8.44 -20.54 8.60
CA ALA A 15 -9.43 -19.60 8.07
C ALA A 15 -9.05 -18.13 8.37
N PHE A 16 -8.57 -17.84 9.59
CA PHE A 16 -8.03 -16.52 9.95
C PHE A 16 -6.82 -16.13 9.08
N PHE A 17 -5.84 -17.03 8.93
CA PHE A 17 -4.68 -16.80 8.06
C PHE A 17 -5.09 -16.58 6.59
N TRP A 18 -6.04 -17.36 6.07
CA TRP A 18 -6.59 -17.19 4.72
C TRP A 18 -7.28 -15.84 4.53
N GLN A 19 -8.09 -15.42 5.52
CA GLN A 19 -8.74 -14.11 5.52
C GLN A 19 -7.71 -12.96 5.53
N CYS A 20 -6.66 -13.07 6.35
CA CYS A 20 -5.58 -12.09 6.40
C CYS A 20 -4.85 -11.95 5.05
N THR A 21 -4.55 -13.05 4.36
CA THR A 21 -3.85 -12.99 3.05
C THR A 21 -4.74 -12.53 1.90
N HIS A 22 -6.04 -12.77 1.95
CA HIS A 22 -6.96 -12.37 0.87
C HIS A 22 -7.50 -10.94 1.01
N GLN A 23 -7.84 -10.51 2.24
CA GLN A 23 -8.52 -9.20 2.44
C GLN A 23 -7.56 -8.00 2.56
N ARG A 24 -6.28 -8.19 2.91
CA ARG A 24 -5.36 -7.09 3.26
C ARG A 24 -4.16 -6.93 2.32
N ARG A 25 -4.40 -7.12 1.00
CA ARG A 25 -3.42 -7.36 -0.09
C ARG A 25 -2.85 -8.79 -0.07
N PRO A 26 -2.57 -9.42 -1.24
CA PRO A 26 -2.09 -10.80 -1.35
C PRO A 26 -0.65 -10.98 -0.84
N MET A 27 -0.48 -11.01 0.48
CA MET A 27 0.80 -11.26 1.13
C MET A 27 1.05 -12.78 1.22
N LYS A 28 2.08 -13.27 0.51
CA LYS A 28 2.51 -14.69 0.58
C LYS A 28 3.08 -15.12 1.94
N GLN A 29 3.25 -14.19 2.89
CA GLN A 29 3.86 -14.41 4.20
C GLN A 29 3.18 -13.53 5.26
N LEU A 30 2.86 -14.09 6.42
CA LEU A 30 2.29 -13.37 7.57
C LEU A 30 3.35 -13.24 8.69
N PHE A 31 3.39 -12.10 9.36
CA PHE A 31 4.32 -11.83 10.47
C PHE A 31 3.53 -11.46 11.72
N MET A 32 3.45 -12.37 12.71
CA MET A 32 2.60 -12.17 13.89
C MET A 32 3.07 -13.01 15.09
N GLY A 33 2.73 -12.55 16.30
CA GLY A 33 3.02 -13.29 17.53
C GLY A 33 1.90 -14.29 17.86
N GLU A 34 2.25 -15.39 18.54
CA GLU A 34 1.26 -16.40 18.99
C GLU A 34 0.16 -15.79 19.87
N LYS A 35 0.51 -14.78 20.69
CA LYS A 35 -0.44 -14.01 21.52
C LYS A 35 -1.45 -13.24 20.67
N THR A 36 -1.03 -12.69 19.53
CA THR A 36 -1.91 -11.96 18.60
C THR A 36 -2.89 -12.91 17.95
N ILE A 37 -2.41 -14.05 17.44
CA ILE A 37 -3.26 -15.10 16.84
C ILE A 37 -4.27 -15.62 17.88
N ALA A 38 -3.84 -15.82 19.12
CA ALA A 38 -4.71 -16.24 20.23
C ALA A 38 -5.86 -15.25 20.48
N ALA A 39 -5.57 -13.94 20.50
CA ALA A 39 -6.58 -12.90 20.65
C ALA A 39 -7.57 -12.86 19.47
N GLU A 40 -7.06 -12.79 18.23
CA GLU A 40 -7.87 -12.66 17.01
C GLU A 40 -8.74 -13.91 16.72
N THR A 41 -8.26 -15.11 17.09
CA THR A 41 -9.00 -16.38 16.88
C THR A 41 -9.85 -16.81 18.07
N PHE A 42 -9.82 -16.05 19.18
CA PHE A 42 -10.46 -16.40 20.46
C PHE A 42 -10.03 -17.79 20.98
N LEU A 43 -8.74 -18.12 20.86
CA LEU A 43 -8.14 -19.38 21.28
C LEU A 43 -7.06 -19.14 22.34
N THR A 44 -6.81 -20.11 23.23
CA THR A 44 -5.65 -20.02 24.12
C THR A 44 -4.34 -20.15 23.33
N VAL A 45 -3.24 -19.53 23.80
CA VAL A 45 -1.91 -19.67 23.18
C VAL A 45 -1.47 -21.15 23.09
N ARG A 46 -1.89 -22.00 24.04
CA ARG A 46 -1.64 -23.46 24.01
C ARG A 46 -2.44 -24.15 22.90
N SER A 47 -3.68 -23.72 22.67
CA SER A 47 -4.51 -24.19 21.55
C SER A 47 -3.94 -23.75 20.20
N VAL A 48 -3.50 -22.48 20.08
CA VAL A 48 -2.84 -21.95 18.89
C VAL A 48 -1.57 -22.73 18.57
N ARG A 49 -0.68 -22.99 19.54
CA ARG A 49 0.52 -23.81 19.32
C ARG A 49 0.23 -25.22 18.83
N ARG A 50 -0.85 -25.85 19.31
CA ARG A 50 -1.30 -27.16 18.80
C ARG A 50 -1.83 -27.04 17.36
N ALA A 51 -2.70 -26.06 17.11
CA ALA A 51 -3.27 -25.79 15.79
C ALA A 51 -2.19 -25.49 14.72
N LEU A 52 -1.18 -24.68 15.05
CA LEU A 52 -0.07 -24.37 14.14
C LEU A 52 0.72 -25.63 13.77
N ARG A 53 1.03 -26.50 14.74
CA ARG A 53 1.67 -27.80 14.46
C ARG A 53 0.80 -28.66 13.56
N THR A 54 -0.49 -28.85 13.87
CA THR A 54 -1.40 -29.64 13.03
C THR A 54 -1.51 -29.12 11.58
N LEU A 55 -1.32 -27.82 11.34
CA LEU A 55 -1.28 -27.25 9.99
C LEU A 55 0.09 -27.44 9.29
N GLU A 56 1.16 -27.56 10.07
CA GLU A 56 2.53 -27.81 9.61
C GLU A 56 2.75 -29.31 9.31
N ASP A 57 2.30 -30.18 10.22
CA ASP A 57 2.18 -31.64 10.05
C ASP A 57 1.35 -31.98 8.80
N ALA A 58 0.32 -31.18 8.49
CA ALA A 58 -0.55 -31.36 7.32
C ALA A 58 -0.03 -30.68 6.02
N GLY A 59 1.17 -30.09 6.03
CA GLY A 59 1.79 -29.44 4.86
C GLY A 59 1.07 -28.18 4.36
N LEU A 60 0.20 -27.57 5.18
CA LEU A 60 -0.58 -26.36 4.85
C LEU A 60 0.11 -25.07 5.31
N LEU A 61 1.11 -25.18 6.17
CA LEU A 61 1.79 -24.05 6.82
C LEU A 61 3.26 -24.36 7.07
N THR A 62 4.16 -23.44 6.74
CA THR A 62 5.56 -23.48 7.22
C THR A 62 5.80 -22.37 8.25
N THR A 63 6.29 -22.74 9.44
CA THR A 63 6.57 -21.83 10.56
C THR A 63 8.07 -21.52 10.66
N TYR A 64 8.45 -20.28 10.36
CA TYR A 64 9.81 -19.79 10.54
C TYR A 64 9.94 -19.04 11.88
N HIS A 65 10.50 -19.72 12.87
CA HIS A 65 10.88 -19.11 14.15
C HIS A 65 12.09 -18.19 13.98
N ARG A 66 11.98 -16.94 14.44
CA ARG A 66 13.08 -15.96 14.37
C ARG A 66 14.01 -16.12 15.59
N PRO A 67 15.33 -16.34 15.42
CA PRO A 67 16.25 -16.48 16.54
C PRO A 67 16.34 -15.17 17.34
N ARG A 68 16.33 -15.28 18.68
CA ARG A 68 16.14 -14.17 19.63
C ARG A 68 17.29 -13.14 19.71
N ARG A 69 18.35 -13.30 18.89
CA ARG A 69 19.64 -12.59 19.01
C ARG A 69 19.65 -11.09 18.70
N HIS A 70 18.57 -10.53 18.14
CA HIS A 70 18.46 -9.07 17.86
C HIS A 70 17.52 -8.31 18.80
N ALA A 71 17.04 -8.92 19.89
CA ALA A 71 16.00 -8.35 20.76
C ALA A 71 16.50 -7.32 21.81
N MET A 72 17.64 -6.65 21.58
CA MET A 72 18.26 -5.78 22.61
C MET A 72 17.61 -4.39 22.74
N HIS A 73 16.89 -3.91 21.71
CA HIS A 73 16.25 -2.59 21.71
C HIS A 73 14.76 -2.59 21.31
N ALA A 74 14.16 -3.76 21.08
CA ALA A 74 12.76 -3.89 20.68
C ALA A 74 11.94 -4.64 21.74
N ARG A 75 11.10 -3.92 22.50
CA ARG A 75 10.10 -4.54 23.38
C ARG A 75 9.14 -5.41 22.53
N ASP A 76 8.99 -6.67 22.94
CA ASP A 76 7.94 -7.62 22.53
C ASP A 76 7.76 -8.02 21.05
N LEU A 77 8.65 -7.65 20.12
CA LEU A 77 8.59 -8.12 18.71
C LEU A 77 9.11 -9.57 18.51
N THR A 78 8.44 -10.54 19.13
CA THR A 78 8.57 -11.99 18.87
C THR A 78 7.64 -12.46 17.75
N THR A 79 7.64 -11.75 16.62
CA THR A 79 6.85 -12.13 15.44
C THR A 79 7.49 -13.32 14.72
N ASN A 80 6.81 -14.47 14.77
CA ASN A 80 7.09 -15.60 13.87
C ASN A 80 6.69 -15.22 12.44
N ARG A 81 7.35 -15.82 11.45
CA ARG A 81 6.93 -15.73 10.04
C ARG A 81 6.22 -17.02 9.63
N TYR A 82 5.00 -16.88 9.15
CA TYR A 82 4.13 -17.96 8.70
C TYR A 82 3.98 -17.90 7.17
N VAL A 83 4.13 -19.03 6.49
CA VAL A 83 3.94 -19.15 5.03
C VAL A 83 2.85 -20.19 4.77
N ILE A 84 1.75 -19.77 4.16
CA ILE A 84 0.60 -20.65 3.85
C ILE A 84 0.88 -21.35 2.52
N HIS A 85 0.68 -22.66 2.48
CA HIS A 85 0.77 -23.47 1.27
C HIS A 85 -0.64 -23.94 0.88
N TRP A 86 -1.19 -23.38 -0.19
CA TRP A 86 -2.48 -23.82 -0.72
C TRP A 86 -2.25 -25.03 -1.63
N HIS A 87 -2.39 -26.21 -1.05
CA HIS A 87 -2.58 -27.43 -1.80
C HIS A 87 -4.09 -27.57 -2.09
N PRO A 88 -4.53 -27.63 -3.36
CA PRO A 88 -5.91 -27.98 -3.66
C PRO A 88 -6.19 -29.35 -3.06
N TYR A 89 -7.28 -29.47 -2.28
CA TYR A 89 -7.70 -30.76 -1.75
C TYR A 89 -8.34 -31.56 -2.90
N THR A 90 -7.51 -32.24 -3.67
CA THR A 90 -7.93 -33.49 -4.29
C THR A 90 -8.32 -34.42 -3.15
N ALA A 91 -9.58 -34.87 -3.14
CA ALA A 91 -9.97 -36.04 -2.36
C ALA A 91 -9.38 -37.27 -3.07
N THR A 92 -8.04 -37.37 -3.08
CA THR A 92 -7.34 -38.54 -3.60
C THR A 92 -7.80 -39.72 -2.75
N GLU A 93 -8.36 -40.73 -3.42
CA GLU A 93 -9.01 -41.85 -2.75
C GLU A 93 -8.02 -42.54 -1.79
N ILE A 94 -8.55 -43.02 -0.66
CA ILE A 94 -7.76 -43.84 0.27
C ILE A 94 -7.43 -45.13 -0.47
N ASP A 95 -6.16 -45.29 -0.84
CA ASP A 95 -5.65 -46.45 -1.57
C ASP A 95 -5.98 -47.73 -0.77
N PRO A 96 -6.91 -48.60 -1.24
CA PRO A 96 -7.49 -49.66 -0.44
C PRO A 96 -6.61 -50.92 -0.46
N MET A 97 -5.38 -50.77 0.03
CA MET A 97 -4.38 -51.82 0.15
C MET A 97 -4.38 -52.50 1.54
N ASP A 98 -5.56 -52.66 2.15
CA ASP A 98 -5.86 -53.77 3.06
C ASP A 98 -7.38 -54.05 3.16
N VAL A 99 -7.73 -55.27 3.56
CA VAL A 99 -9.06 -55.83 3.86
C VAL A 99 -10.01 -56.08 2.66
N SER A 100 -10.21 -57.36 2.37
CA SER A 100 -11.11 -57.90 1.33
C SER A 100 -12.61 -57.90 1.69
N GLN A 101 -13.47 -57.91 0.65
CA GLN A 101 -14.92 -58.23 0.66
C GLN A 101 -15.84 -57.14 1.29
N ALA A 102 -17.01 -56.76 0.75
CA ALA A 102 -17.92 -57.42 -0.20
C ALA A 102 -18.79 -56.44 -1.05
N LEU A 103 -19.64 -57.02 -1.94
CA LEU A 103 -20.69 -56.50 -2.84
C LEU A 103 -21.26 -55.07 -2.55
N VAL A 104 -21.43 -54.11 -3.49
CA VAL A 104 -22.10 -54.08 -4.83
C VAL A 104 -23.64 -54.26 -4.76
N PRO A 105 -24.52 -53.50 -5.47
CA PRO A 105 -24.37 -52.30 -6.35
C PRO A 105 -25.11 -51.05 -5.73
N GLU A 106 -25.86 -50.09 -6.33
CA GLU A 106 -26.33 -49.73 -7.70
C GLU A 106 -26.92 -48.28 -7.77
N TYR A 107 -27.15 -47.72 -8.98
CA TYR A 107 -27.96 -46.52 -9.36
C TYR A 107 -27.63 -45.10 -8.78
N ALA A 108 -27.83 -43.96 -9.48
CA ALA A 108 -28.02 -43.66 -10.91
C ALA A 108 -27.96 -42.12 -11.23
N HIS A 109 -27.93 -41.80 -12.53
CA HIS A 109 -28.32 -40.54 -13.21
C HIS A 109 -27.27 -39.44 -13.51
N SER A 110 -27.55 -38.70 -14.59
CA SER A 110 -26.59 -37.92 -15.39
C SER A 110 -27.08 -36.50 -15.69
N SER A 111 -26.16 -35.54 -15.84
CA SER A 111 -26.26 -34.38 -16.76
C SER A 111 -24.85 -33.76 -16.86
N SER A 112 -24.21 -33.43 -18.00
CA SER A 112 -24.58 -33.06 -19.39
C SER A 112 -24.53 -31.54 -19.65
N LEU A 113 -23.94 -31.18 -20.81
CA LEU A 113 -23.76 -29.83 -21.39
C LEU A 113 -22.79 -28.90 -20.60
N GLU A 114 -22.01 -27.98 -21.19
CA GLU A 114 -21.78 -27.67 -22.62
C GLU A 114 -20.41 -26.98 -22.83
N THR A 115 -19.96 -26.84 -24.08
CA THR A 115 -18.83 -25.98 -24.50
C THR A 115 -19.28 -25.08 -25.65
N PRO A 116 -18.79 -23.84 -25.75
CA PRO A 116 -17.94 -23.57 -26.92
C PRO A 116 -16.77 -22.60 -26.68
N SER A 117 -15.91 -22.50 -27.69
CA SER A 117 -14.76 -21.60 -27.79
C SER A 117 -15.14 -20.19 -28.27
N ALA A 118 -14.36 -19.17 -27.89
CA ALA A 118 -14.29 -17.87 -28.57
C ALA A 118 -12.86 -17.29 -28.45
N THR A 119 -12.39 -16.60 -29.49
CA THR A 119 -11.00 -16.13 -29.64
C THR A 119 -10.81 -14.66 -29.24
N ALA A 120 -9.55 -14.18 -29.31
CA ALA A 120 -9.10 -12.79 -29.11
C ALA A 120 -9.96 -11.75 -29.88
N ASP A 121 -10.09 -10.50 -29.44
CA ASP A 121 -9.00 -9.50 -29.35
C ASP A 121 -9.21 -8.43 -28.26
N LEU A 122 -8.11 -7.81 -27.81
CA LEU A 122 -8.15 -6.52 -27.11
C LEU A 122 -6.80 -5.78 -27.21
N GLU A 123 -6.82 -4.61 -27.87
CA GLU A 123 -5.63 -3.80 -28.12
C GLU A 123 -5.10 -3.13 -26.85
N VAL A 124 -3.77 -3.01 -26.72
CA VAL A 124 -3.11 -2.29 -25.62
C VAL A 124 -2.39 -1.06 -26.19
N PRO A 125 -2.78 0.17 -25.82
CA PRO A 125 -2.06 1.36 -26.25
C PRO A 125 -0.66 1.41 -25.61
N ALA A 126 0.33 1.79 -26.42
CA ALA A 126 1.73 1.73 -26.03
C ALA A 126 2.13 2.83 -25.03
N ASP A 127 2.84 2.44 -23.97
CA ASP A 127 3.80 3.30 -23.28
C ASP A 127 5.07 2.49 -22.98
N VAL A 128 6.25 3.11 -23.11
CA VAL A 128 7.48 2.40 -23.52
C VAL A 128 8.26 1.87 -22.31
N SER A 129 8.03 0.60 -21.96
CA SER A 129 8.85 -0.14 -21.00
C SER A 129 9.86 -1.06 -21.71
N PHE A 130 11.16 -0.76 -21.57
CA PHE A 130 12.23 -1.45 -22.30
C PHE A 130 12.63 -2.78 -21.63
N VAL A 131 11.81 -3.82 -21.82
CA VAL A 131 12.06 -5.16 -21.24
C VAL A 131 13.12 -5.92 -22.04
N SER A 132 14.40 -5.70 -21.71
CA SER A 132 15.50 -6.55 -22.15
C SER A 132 15.52 -7.83 -21.31
N GLY A 133 14.86 -8.88 -21.81
CA GLY A 133 14.80 -10.20 -21.19
C GLY A 133 16.05 -11.04 -21.51
N GLY A 134 16.88 -11.26 -20.50
CA GLY A 134 18.04 -12.16 -20.54
C GLY A 134 18.48 -12.50 -19.12
N GLU A 135 19.11 -13.65 -18.92
CA GLU A 135 19.56 -14.11 -17.60
C GLU A 135 20.79 -13.32 -17.10
N ARG A 136 20.53 -12.12 -16.58
CA ARG A 136 21.58 -11.25 -16.03
C ARG A 136 22.08 -11.74 -14.68
N THR A 137 23.41 -11.83 -14.55
CA THR A 137 24.06 -12.17 -13.29
C THR A 137 23.72 -11.18 -12.17
N GLY A 138 23.47 -11.73 -10.97
CA GLY A 138 23.32 -10.93 -9.76
C GLY A 138 24.66 -10.34 -9.33
N CYS A 139 24.69 -9.05 -8.98
CA CYS A 139 25.88 -8.42 -8.41
C CYS A 139 26.36 -9.21 -7.16
N PRO A 140 27.59 -9.77 -7.15
CA PRO A 140 28.10 -10.49 -5.99
C PRO A 140 28.35 -9.53 -4.82
N GLU A 141 28.12 -10.00 -3.60
CA GLU A 141 28.39 -9.23 -2.38
C GLU A 141 29.89 -9.35 -2.03
N GLY A 142 30.60 -8.23 -2.16
CA GLY A 142 32.06 -8.20 -2.22
C GLY A 142 32.77 -8.57 -0.91
N SER A 143 33.04 -9.86 -0.73
CA SER A 143 33.95 -10.37 0.31
C SER A 143 35.40 -9.94 0.01
N ALA A 144 36.18 -9.66 1.06
CA ALA A 144 37.52 -9.07 0.93
C ALA A 144 38.62 -9.94 1.56
N SER A 145 39.86 -9.69 1.13
CA SER A 145 41.07 -10.11 1.82
C SER A 145 41.77 -8.93 2.52
N GLU A 146 42.61 -9.29 3.47
CA GLU A 146 43.43 -8.48 4.40
C GLU A 146 44.70 -7.93 3.70
N THR A 147 45.49 -6.94 4.14
CA THR A 147 45.55 -5.95 5.27
C THR A 147 46.54 -4.80 4.84
N PRO A 148 47.18 -3.98 5.70
CA PRO A 148 46.67 -2.91 6.59
C PRO A 148 47.28 -1.50 6.30
N GLU A 149 47.06 -0.53 7.22
CA GLU A 149 47.79 0.76 7.42
C GLU A 149 47.52 1.98 6.50
N THR A 150 47.64 3.27 6.90
CA THR A 150 47.72 3.98 8.22
C THR A 150 47.55 5.53 8.03
N ARG A 151 47.03 6.28 9.06
CA ARG A 151 46.97 7.78 9.21
C ARG A 151 46.07 8.58 8.22
N MET A 152 45.65 9.84 8.46
CA MET A 152 45.15 10.62 9.63
C MET A 152 44.54 11.96 9.08
N PRO A 153 43.81 12.80 9.86
CA PRO A 153 42.87 13.80 9.32
C PRO A 153 43.46 15.20 9.10
N ILE A 154 42.74 16.02 8.31
CA ILE A 154 42.88 17.48 8.22
C ILE A 154 41.47 18.09 8.13
N ASP A 155 41.13 18.96 9.08
CA ASP A 155 39.99 19.88 8.99
C ASP A 155 40.40 21.17 8.26
N SER A 156 39.48 21.81 7.54
CA SER A 156 39.63 23.18 7.04
C SER A 156 38.27 23.79 6.70
N GLU A 157 38.09 25.07 7.01
CA GLU A 157 36.77 25.69 7.11
C GLU A 157 36.27 26.32 5.80
N ASN A 158 35.01 26.03 5.50
CA ASN A 158 33.95 26.99 5.19
C ASN A 158 34.37 28.39 4.67
N THR A 159 34.28 28.62 3.36
CA THR A 159 34.07 29.95 2.77
C THR A 159 33.19 29.83 1.54
N LYS A 160 32.11 30.62 1.45
CA LYS A 160 31.18 30.63 0.32
C LYS A 160 31.61 31.65 -0.75
N PRO A 161 31.82 31.25 -2.01
CA PRO A 161 31.72 32.17 -3.15
C PRO A 161 30.24 32.47 -3.45
N ALA A 162 29.99 33.58 -4.15
CA ALA A 162 28.66 34.00 -4.61
C ALA A 162 28.14 33.10 -5.76
N PRO A 163 26.80 33.04 -6.00
CA PRO A 163 26.24 32.19 -7.05
C PRO A 163 26.58 32.72 -8.46
N ILE A 164 27.33 31.91 -9.21
CA ILE A 164 27.42 32.01 -10.67
C ILE A 164 26.25 31.21 -11.25
N GLU A 165 25.52 31.77 -12.21
CA GLU A 165 24.45 31.04 -12.91
C GLU A 165 25.06 30.05 -13.92
N ASP A 166 25.32 28.84 -13.43
CA ASP A 166 26.08 27.80 -14.12
C ASP A 166 25.26 27.13 -15.26
N PRO A 167 25.85 26.87 -16.45
CA PRO A 167 25.07 26.55 -17.64
C PRO A 167 24.48 25.13 -17.64
N GLY A 168 23.15 25.05 -17.49
CA GLY A 168 22.35 23.85 -17.81
C GLY A 168 22.22 22.80 -16.70
N PHE A 169 22.76 23.04 -15.51
CA PHE A 169 22.63 22.18 -14.35
C PHE A 169 21.45 22.64 -13.46
N LYS A 170 20.45 21.78 -13.27
CA LYS A 170 19.44 21.92 -12.23
C LYS A 170 19.46 20.71 -11.31
N GLN A 171 20.06 20.87 -10.14
CA GLN A 171 19.83 19.96 -9.02
C GLN A 171 18.41 20.19 -8.48
N GLU A 172 17.43 19.58 -9.14
CA GLU A 172 16.13 19.34 -8.53
C GLU A 172 16.33 18.39 -7.35
N PHE A 173 16.52 18.97 -6.17
CA PHE A 173 16.05 18.33 -4.95
C PHE A 173 14.55 18.13 -5.15
N ASP A 174 14.15 16.87 -5.35
CA ASP A 174 12.74 16.51 -5.23
C ASP A 174 12.36 16.80 -3.77
N GLN A 175 11.68 17.94 -3.58
CA GLN A 175 11.25 18.43 -2.26
C GLN A 175 10.39 17.41 -1.51
N GLN A 176 9.86 16.42 -2.22
CA GLN A 176 9.09 15.33 -1.64
C GLN A 176 10.01 14.30 -0.99
N ASP A 177 11.10 13.87 -1.65
CA ASP A 177 11.90 12.70 -1.22
C ASP A 177 13.23 13.01 -0.52
N GLY A 178 13.67 14.27 -0.46
CA GLY A 178 14.86 14.69 0.31
C GLY A 178 16.19 14.10 -0.15
N SER A 179 16.17 13.34 -1.25
CA SER A 179 17.32 12.83 -1.97
C SER A 179 17.52 13.67 -3.24
N PRO A 180 18.75 13.99 -3.66
CA PRO A 180 18.96 14.61 -4.97
C PRO A 180 18.57 13.62 -6.07
N VAL A 181 17.56 13.98 -6.88
CA VAL A 181 17.16 13.24 -8.08
C VAL A 181 17.71 14.01 -9.27
N TRP A 182 18.96 13.72 -9.63
CA TRP A 182 19.66 14.42 -10.70
C TRP A 182 18.93 14.24 -12.04
N ARG A 183 18.33 15.32 -12.52
CA ARG A 183 17.71 15.42 -13.85
C ARG A 183 18.61 16.25 -14.74
N PHE A 184 18.77 15.81 -15.99
CA PHE A 184 19.64 16.47 -16.97
C PHE A 184 18.81 16.83 -18.19
N SER A 185 18.79 18.11 -18.54
CA SER A 185 18.09 18.62 -19.73
C SER A 185 18.76 18.21 -21.04
N THR A 186 20.05 17.82 -20.99
CA THR A 186 20.82 17.38 -22.16
C THR A 186 21.77 16.22 -21.81
N PRO A 187 22.12 15.36 -22.79
CA PRO A 187 23.19 14.38 -22.63
C PRO A 187 24.55 15.00 -22.26
N GLN A 188 24.81 16.23 -22.70
CA GLN A 188 26.04 16.96 -22.38
C GLN A 188 26.11 17.38 -20.92
N ALA A 189 25.00 17.83 -20.32
CA ALA A 189 24.93 18.13 -18.90
C ALA A 189 25.15 16.87 -18.03
N LEU A 190 24.58 15.73 -18.44
CA LEU A 190 24.85 14.42 -17.83
C LEU A 190 26.35 14.05 -17.93
N LEU A 191 26.97 14.22 -19.11
CA LEU A 191 28.39 13.94 -19.30
C LEU A 191 29.27 14.82 -18.40
N LEU A 192 29.00 16.13 -18.31
CA LEU A 192 29.72 17.05 -17.44
C LEU A 192 29.57 16.70 -15.95
N PHE A 193 28.36 16.32 -15.52
CA PHE A 193 28.10 15.82 -14.17
C PHE A 193 28.88 14.54 -13.84
N LEU A 194 28.89 13.56 -14.75
CA LEU A 194 29.67 12.33 -14.57
C LEU A 194 31.17 12.63 -14.52
N LEU A 195 31.65 13.54 -15.37
CA LEU A 195 33.05 13.97 -15.38
C LEU A 195 33.48 14.64 -14.06
N SER A 196 32.63 15.48 -13.44
CA SER A 196 32.95 16.09 -12.15
C SER A 196 32.87 15.10 -10.99
N HIS A 197 31.81 14.29 -10.93
CA HIS A 197 31.53 13.40 -9.79
C HIS A 197 32.35 12.10 -9.80
N LEU A 198 32.81 11.61 -10.96
CA LEU A 198 33.65 10.42 -11.03
C LEU A 198 35.15 10.74 -10.96
N LYS A 199 35.57 11.97 -11.28
CA LYS A 199 36.95 12.44 -11.09
C LYS A 199 37.37 12.41 -9.62
N THR A 200 36.48 12.79 -8.69
CA THR A 200 36.72 12.67 -7.23
C THR A 200 36.79 11.22 -6.75
N ARG A 201 36.37 10.25 -7.58
CA ARG A 201 36.46 8.80 -7.34
C ARG A 201 37.58 8.13 -8.13
N GLY A 202 38.52 8.91 -8.68
CA GLY A 202 39.70 8.42 -9.40
C GLY A 202 39.46 7.98 -10.85
N ILE A 203 38.25 8.18 -11.39
CA ILE A 203 37.91 7.79 -12.77
C ILE A 203 38.18 8.98 -13.70
N GLY A 204 39.21 8.86 -14.53
CA GLY A 204 39.62 9.91 -15.47
C GLY A 204 38.70 10.07 -16.69
N PRO A 205 38.73 11.25 -17.36
CA PRO A 205 37.87 11.56 -18.51
C PRO A 205 38.06 10.61 -19.70
N VAL A 206 39.28 10.13 -19.92
CA VAL A 206 39.61 9.19 -21.01
C VAL A 206 38.94 7.83 -20.77
N THR A 207 38.96 7.33 -19.53
CA THR A 207 38.30 6.07 -19.14
C THR A 207 36.79 6.18 -19.31
N LEU A 208 36.18 7.29 -18.85
CA LEU A 208 34.74 7.51 -18.98
C LEU A 208 34.32 7.58 -20.46
N ARG A 209 35.06 8.28 -21.32
CA ARG A 209 34.78 8.33 -22.77
C ARG A 209 34.84 6.94 -23.42
N LYS A 210 35.86 6.14 -23.10
CA LYS A 210 35.97 4.75 -23.58
C LYS A 210 34.76 3.91 -23.16
N TRP A 211 34.32 4.00 -21.91
CA TRP A 211 33.12 3.28 -21.45
C TRP A 211 31.84 3.75 -22.14
N ILE A 212 31.67 5.05 -22.38
CA ILE A 212 30.50 5.58 -23.11
C ILE A 212 30.47 5.06 -24.55
N GLN A 213 31.64 4.94 -25.19
CA GLN A 213 31.77 4.37 -26.53
C GLN A 213 31.45 2.86 -26.57
N SER A 214 31.86 2.10 -25.55
CA SER A 214 31.62 0.65 -25.50
C SER A 214 30.24 0.23 -24.97
N TYR A 215 29.64 1.00 -24.05
CA TYR A 215 28.47 0.58 -23.28
C TYR A 215 27.28 1.55 -23.34
N SER A 216 27.35 2.63 -24.13
CA SER A 216 26.42 3.78 -24.15
C SER A 216 26.46 4.69 -22.92
N LEU A 217 26.03 5.95 -23.10
CA LEU A 217 25.96 6.95 -22.02
C LEU A 217 24.95 6.55 -20.92
N SER A 218 23.80 6.00 -21.30
CA SER A 218 22.70 5.69 -20.37
C SER A 218 23.08 4.63 -19.35
N ARG A 219 23.70 3.52 -19.81
CA ARG A 219 24.17 2.44 -18.94
C ARG A 219 25.37 2.87 -18.08
N VAL A 220 26.28 3.68 -18.64
CA VAL A 220 27.37 4.29 -17.87
C VAL A 220 26.83 5.19 -16.76
N ALA A 221 25.80 6.00 -17.03
CA ALA A 221 25.14 6.85 -16.03
C ALA A 221 24.44 6.04 -14.93
N GLU A 222 23.73 4.96 -15.30
CA GLU A 222 23.08 4.04 -14.35
C GLU A 222 24.08 3.44 -13.35
N VAL A 223 25.15 2.80 -13.86
CA VAL A 223 26.18 2.19 -12.99
C VAL A 223 26.93 3.25 -12.17
N SER A 224 27.15 4.45 -12.73
CA SER A 224 27.70 5.59 -12.00
C SER A 224 26.80 6.00 -10.83
N GLN A 225 25.48 6.00 -11.00
CA GLN A 225 24.53 6.33 -9.93
C GLN A 225 24.61 5.29 -8.79
N TRP A 226 24.86 4.01 -9.10
CA TRP A 226 25.06 2.97 -8.08
C TRP A 226 26.33 3.19 -7.26
N VAL A 227 27.43 3.59 -7.93
CA VAL A 227 28.70 3.96 -7.30
C VAL A 227 28.56 5.21 -6.42
N LEU A 228 27.86 6.24 -6.91
CA LEU A 228 27.65 7.50 -6.18
C LEU A 228 26.65 7.38 -5.02
N SER A 229 25.76 6.38 -5.06
CA SER A 229 24.81 6.06 -3.98
C SER A 229 25.27 4.94 -3.03
N ALA A 230 26.46 4.37 -3.26
CA ALA A 230 27.02 3.34 -2.39
C ALA A 230 27.35 3.91 -0.98
N PRO A 231 27.02 3.18 0.11
CA PRO A 231 27.41 3.60 1.45
C PRO A 231 28.93 3.61 1.62
N GLN A 232 29.42 4.40 2.58
CA GLN A 232 30.87 4.54 2.81
C GLN A 232 31.52 3.17 3.07
N GLY A 233 32.66 2.92 2.42
CA GLY A 233 33.40 1.66 2.49
C GLY A 233 32.90 0.52 1.57
N ALA A 234 31.65 0.57 1.06
CA ALA A 234 31.08 -0.53 0.28
C ALA A 234 31.75 -0.76 -1.09
N ILE A 235 32.38 0.26 -1.66
CA ILE A 235 33.17 0.15 -2.91
C ILE A 235 34.56 0.74 -2.66
N LYS A 236 35.56 -0.15 -2.50
CA LYS A 236 36.97 0.24 -2.29
C LYS A 236 37.62 0.84 -3.55
N ASN A 237 37.34 0.26 -4.72
CA ASN A 237 37.87 0.74 -6.01
C ASN A 237 36.72 0.99 -7.00
N PRO A 238 36.20 2.23 -7.08
CA PRO A 238 35.11 2.60 -7.98
C PRO A 238 35.38 2.27 -9.46
N GLY A 239 36.61 2.48 -9.93
CA GLY A 239 36.95 2.28 -11.35
C GLY A 239 36.97 0.81 -11.77
N ALA A 240 37.48 -0.07 -10.91
CA ALA A 240 37.46 -1.52 -11.16
C ALA A 240 36.04 -2.08 -11.03
N TRP A 241 35.31 -1.71 -9.97
CA TRP A 241 33.93 -2.15 -9.72
C TRP A 241 33.00 -1.76 -10.88
N MET A 242 33.09 -0.50 -11.34
CA MET A 242 32.30 0.02 -12.45
C MET A 242 32.63 -0.69 -13.77
N ARG A 243 33.90 -1.05 -14.03
CA ARG A 243 34.25 -1.86 -15.20
C ARG A 243 33.52 -3.20 -15.16
N SER A 244 33.64 -3.95 -14.07
CA SER A 244 33.01 -5.27 -13.93
C SER A 244 31.48 -5.21 -14.07
N ALA A 245 30.83 -4.20 -13.48
CA ALA A 245 29.38 -3.99 -13.56
C ALA A 245 28.86 -3.59 -14.96
N LEU A 246 29.70 -2.98 -15.80
CA LEU A 246 29.42 -2.72 -17.20
C LEU A 246 29.63 -3.97 -18.05
N GLU A 247 30.79 -4.61 -17.90
CA GLU A 247 31.26 -5.78 -18.66
C GLU A 247 30.39 -7.03 -18.46
N HIS A 248 29.83 -7.23 -17.26
CA HIS A 248 29.02 -8.41 -16.89
C HIS A 248 27.51 -8.10 -16.78
N GLU A 249 27.07 -6.95 -17.30
CA GLU A 249 25.68 -6.45 -17.23
C GLU A 249 24.99 -6.60 -15.85
N TRP A 250 25.71 -6.34 -14.76
CA TRP A 250 25.16 -6.54 -13.40
C TRP A 250 23.83 -5.81 -13.20
N THR A 251 22.93 -6.46 -12.46
CA THR A 251 21.68 -5.84 -12.00
C THR A 251 21.93 -4.90 -10.80
N ALA A 252 21.00 -3.96 -10.56
CA ALA A 252 21.13 -2.96 -9.51
C ALA A 252 21.44 -3.58 -8.13
N PRO A 253 22.48 -3.14 -7.40
CA PRO A 253 22.85 -3.68 -6.10
C PRO A 253 21.75 -3.65 -5.03
N SER A 254 21.93 -4.40 -3.95
CA SER A 254 21.00 -4.48 -2.80
C SER A 254 20.65 -3.08 -2.28
N TRP A 255 21.63 -2.24 -1.96
CA TRP A 255 21.41 -0.88 -1.45
C TRP A 255 20.62 0.01 -2.41
N VAL A 256 20.81 -0.13 -3.73
CA VAL A 256 20.07 0.64 -4.74
C VAL A 256 18.62 0.19 -4.81
N ARG A 257 18.37 -1.12 -4.79
CA ARG A 257 17.02 -1.72 -4.77
C ARG A 257 16.27 -1.36 -3.48
N GLU A 258 16.94 -1.38 -2.33
CA GLU A 258 16.37 -0.98 -1.04
C GLU A 258 16.07 0.52 -0.97
N ALA A 259 16.99 1.38 -1.41
CA ALA A 259 16.75 2.82 -1.48
C ALA A 259 15.57 3.16 -2.41
N THR A 260 15.48 2.50 -3.56
CA THR A 260 14.36 2.64 -4.52
C THR A 260 13.04 2.17 -3.90
N ARG A 261 13.04 1.02 -3.23
CA ARG A 261 11.87 0.50 -2.50
C ARG A 261 11.43 1.43 -1.37
N LYS A 262 12.37 2.01 -0.62
CA LYS A 262 12.09 2.97 0.47
C LYS A 262 11.44 4.24 -0.07
N ARG A 263 11.93 4.79 -1.18
CA ARG A 263 11.30 5.93 -1.89
C ARG A 263 9.89 5.58 -2.40
N ALA A 264 9.71 4.41 -3.00
CA ALA A 264 8.39 3.97 -3.47
C ALA A 264 7.36 3.87 -2.32
N LEU A 265 7.76 3.35 -1.15
CA LEU A 265 6.91 3.32 0.04
C LEU A 265 6.62 4.73 0.59
N ALA A 266 7.64 5.60 0.68
CA ALA A 266 7.46 6.97 1.17
C ALA A 266 6.50 7.81 0.27
N ARG A 267 6.54 7.60 -1.05
CA ARG A 267 5.59 8.22 -1.98
C ARG A 267 4.17 7.70 -1.78
N GLN A 268 3.97 6.37 -1.70
CA GLN A 268 2.65 5.78 -1.38
C GLN A 268 2.10 6.27 -0.03
N GLU A 269 2.95 6.44 0.98
CA GLU A 269 2.52 6.95 2.29
C GLU A 269 2.07 8.43 2.22
N ARG A 270 2.81 9.30 1.52
CA ARG A 270 2.41 10.70 1.33
C ARG A 270 1.16 10.86 0.45
N GLU A 271 0.98 10.02 -0.56
CA GLU A 271 -0.25 9.95 -1.36
C GLU A 271 -1.44 9.57 -0.49
N TYR A 272 -1.30 8.53 0.34
CA TYR A 272 -2.33 8.14 1.31
C TYR A 272 -2.67 9.29 2.27
N GLN A 273 -1.65 9.92 2.89
CA GLN A 273 -1.84 11.10 3.75
C GLN A 273 -2.56 12.26 3.04
N ARG A 274 -2.21 12.56 1.77
CA ARG A 274 -2.90 13.57 0.95
C ARG A 274 -4.37 13.22 0.71
N THR A 275 -4.69 11.96 0.42
CA THR A 275 -6.11 11.54 0.23
C THR A 275 -6.92 11.61 1.52
N LEU A 276 -6.32 11.26 2.66
CA LEU A 276 -6.96 11.34 3.98
C LEU A 276 -7.19 12.81 4.39
N ALA A 277 -6.20 13.68 4.19
CA ALA A 277 -6.35 15.12 4.42
C ALA A 277 -7.40 15.77 3.50
N ARG A 278 -7.55 15.30 2.25
CA ARG A 278 -8.63 15.76 1.37
C ARG A 278 -10.01 15.33 1.89
N ARG A 279 -10.16 14.08 2.34
CA ARG A 279 -11.42 13.60 2.94
C ARG A 279 -11.82 14.37 4.19
N ALA A 280 -10.88 14.59 5.12
CA ALA A 280 -11.13 15.40 6.32
C ALA A 280 -11.68 16.80 5.97
N ARG A 281 -11.04 17.51 5.03
CA ARG A 281 -11.54 18.82 4.56
C ARG A 281 -12.93 18.76 3.92
N GLN A 282 -13.28 17.67 3.25
CA GLN A 282 -14.62 17.47 2.66
C GLN A 282 -15.67 17.16 3.74
N GLU A 283 -15.31 16.39 4.77
CA GLU A 283 -16.17 16.14 5.93
C GLU A 283 -16.40 17.41 6.76
N ASP A 284 -15.36 18.22 6.99
CA ASP A 284 -15.47 19.47 7.74
C ASP A 284 -16.27 20.53 6.98
N ALA A 285 -16.05 20.68 5.66
CA ALA A 285 -16.89 21.54 4.83
C ALA A 285 -18.38 21.13 4.88
N ALA A 286 -18.69 19.84 4.76
CA ALA A 286 -20.07 19.36 4.87
C ALA A 286 -20.66 19.56 6.29
N ARG A 287 -19.85 19.49 7.36
CA ARG A 287 -20.27 19.83 8.73
C ARG A 287 -20.58 21.32 8.88
N ASP A 288 -19.81 22.17 8.22
CA ASP A 288 -19.99 23.63 8.24
C ASP A 288 -21.22 24.04 7.42
N GLU A 289 -21.43 23.47 6.23
CA GLU A 289 -22.66 23.61 5.42
C GLU A 289 -23.92 23.21 6.22
N ILE A 290 -23.89 22.06 6.92
CA ILE A 290 -24.99 21.62 7.78
C ILE A 290 -25.20 22.57 8.98
N ARG A 291 -24.13 23.19 9.50
CA ARG A 291 -24.22 24.17 10.59
C ARG A 291 -24.84 25.48 10.10
N GLU A 292 -24.45 25.97 8.93
CA GLU A 292 -25.05 27.14 8.29
C GLU A 292 -26.53 26.92 7.96
N ALA A 293 -26.88 25.77 7.38
CA ALA A 293 -28.27 25.44 7.07
C ALA A 293 -29.13 25.47 8.34
N ARG A 294 -28.66 24.86 9.43
CA ARG A 294 -29.34 24.91 10.75
C ARG A 294 -29.42 26.33 11.32
N ALA A 295 -28.37 27.14 11.20
CA ALA A 295 -28.40 28.53 11.66
C ALA A 295 -29.43 29.37 10.88
N ARG A 296 -29.60 29.12 9.57
CA ARG A 296 -30.64 29.75 8.74
C ARG A 296 -32.04 29.27 9.16
N GLU A 297 -32.21 27.95 9.35
CA GLU A 297 -33.45 27.38 9.94
C GLU A 297 -33.77 27.99 11.32
N ASP A 298 -32.77 28.27 12.16
CA ASP A 298 -32.94 28.87 13.50
C ASP A 298 -33.40 30.32 13.41
N ILE A 299 -32.86 31.11 12.48
CA ILE A 299 -33.29 32.49 12.23
C ILE A 299 -34.75 32.53 11.75
N VAL A 300 -35.12 31.71 10.76
CA VAL A 300 -36.51 31.64 10.25
C VAL A 300 -37.47 31.18 11.34
N TRP A 301 -37.11 30.17 12.13
CA TRP A 301 -37.97 29.69 13.23
C TRP A 301 -38.17 30.73 14.33
N MET A 302 -37.13 31.49 14.70
CA MET A 302 -37.27 32.59 15.67
C MET A 302 -38.17 33.73 15.18
N GLN A 303 -38.29 33.93 13.87
CA GLN A 303 -39.18 34.94 13.28
C GLN A 303 -40.63 34.45 13.13
N TYR A 304 -40.84 33.22 12.66
CA TYR A 304 -42.16 32.74 12.23
C TYR A 304 -42.77 31.64 13.11
N GLY A 305 -41.98 30.90 13.90
CA GLY A 305 -42.40 29.65 14.56
C GLY A 305 -43.67 29.79 15.41
N ALA A 306 -43.72 30.78 16.29
CA ALA A 306 -44.87 31.01 17.17
C ALA A 306 -46.19 31.34 16.42
N ARG A 307 -46.11 31.86 15.19
CA ARG A 307 -47.27 32.08 14.31
C ARG A 307 -47.66 30.78 13.59
N LEU A 308 -46.68 30.04 13.09
CA LEU A 308 -46.90 28.78 12.35
C LEU A 308 -47.49 27.67 13.24
N GLU A 309 -47.11 27.61 14.52
CA GLU A 309 -47.67 26.65 15.48
C GLU A 309 -49.11 26.96 15.90
N GLN A 310 -49.57 28.20 15.72
CA GLN A 310 -50.95 28.62 16.00
C GLN A 310 -51.89 28.45 14.79
N ASP A 311 -51.33 28.35 13.57
CA ASP A 311 -52.12 28.20 12.35
C ASP A 311 -52.48 26.73 12.08
N GLN A 312 -53.76 26.40 12.27
CA GLN A 312 -54.28 25.05 12.06
C GLN A 312 -54.11 24.56 10.60
N THR A 313 -54.06 25.46 9.61
CA THR A 313 -53.88 25.09 8.21
C THR A 313 -52.44 24.64 7.94
N VAL A 314 -51.46 25.34 8.53
CA VAL A 314 -50.05 24.97 8.52
C VAL A 314 -49.85 23.65 9.24
N VAL A 315 -50.40 23.48 10.45
CA VAL A 315 -50.26 22.24 11.23
C VAL A 315 -50.87 21.04 10.51
N ALA A 316 -52.04 21.18 9.89
CA ALA A 316 -52.66 20.11 9.10
C ALA A 316 -51.82 19.74 7.86
N LYS A 317 -51.30 20.74 7.14
CA LYS A 317 -50.40 20.57 5.98
C LYS A 317 -49.08 19.90 6.39
N ALA A 318 -48.46 20.35 7.48
CA ALA A 318 -47.23 19.78 8.03
C ALA A 318 -47.41 18.33 8.45
N THR A 319 -48.54 18.02 9.11
CA THR A 319 -48.91 16.65 9.48
C THR A 319 -49.02 15.75 8.24
N ARG A 320 -49.62 16.25 7.15
CA ARG A 320 -49.73 15.52 5.89
C ARG A 320 -48.36 15.25 5.25
N LEU A 321 -47.50 16.27 5.16
CA LEU A 321 -46.12 16.13 4.64
C LEU A 321 -45.29 15.15 5.49
N ALA A 322 -45.44 15.18 6.82
CA ALA A 322 -44.77 14.24 7.72
C ALA A 322 -45.28 12.81 7.56
N GLN A 323 -46.59 12.61 7.33
CA GLN A 323 -47.17 11.30 7.02
C GLN A 323 -46.72 10.77 5.65
N GLU A 324 -46.66 11.64 4.63
CA GLU A 324 -46.14 11.29 3.29
C GLU A 324 -44.67 10.86 3.33
N ALA A 325 -43.83 11.54 4.12
CA ALA A 325 -42.39 11.31 4.16
C ALA A 325 -41.93 10.26 5.18
N LEU A 326 -42.60 10.13 6.34
CA LEU A 326 -42.23 9.20 7.42
C LEU A 326 -43.16 7.99 7.53
N GLY A 327 -44.28 7.98 6.80
CA GLY A 327 -45.27 6.90 6.83
C GLY A 327 -45.73 6.58 8.26
N PRO A 328 -45.75 5.29 8.67
CA PRO A 328 -46.22 4.90 10.01
C PRO A 328 -45.34 5.43 11.15
N ALA A 329 -44.09 5.86 10.88
CA ALA A 329 -43.22 6.44 11.90
C ALA A 329 -43.59 7.90 12.26
N ALA A 330 -44.44 8.56 11.47
CA ALA A 330 -44.85 9.96 11.70
C ALA A 330 -45.43 10.17 13.11
N ALA A 331 -46.33 9.30 13.58
CA ALA A 331 -46.97 9.41 14.91
C ALA A 331 -46.00 9.27 16.10
N ALA A 332 -44.81 8.72 15.88
CA ALA A 332 -43.74 8.66 16.88
C ALA A 332 -42.81 9.88 16.81
N LEU A 333 -42.46 10.33 15.60
CA LEU A 333 -41.35 11.26 15.35
C LEU A 333 -41.78 12.73 15.13
N PHE A 334 -42.95 12.96 14.55
CA PHE A 334 -43.52 14.29 14.30
C PHE A 334 -44.40 14.68 15.50
N ARG A 335 -43.83 15.45 16.44
CA ARG A 335 -44.47 15.89 17.69
C ARG A 335 -44.01 17.31 18.04
N PRO A 336 -44.87 18.19 18.60
CA PRO A 336 -44.49 19.53 19.03
C PRO A 336 -43.18 19.56 19.82
N GLY A 337 -42.29 20.49 19.47
CA GLY A 337 -40.95 20.62 20.04
C GLY A 337 -39.87 19.68 19.45
N THR A 338 -40.18 18.74 18.54
CA THR A 338 -39.13 17.98 17.82
C THR A 338 -38.57 18.75 16.62
N VAL A 339 -37.32 18.44 16.23
CA VAL A 339 -36.69 19.02 15.02
C VAL A 339 -37.53 18.72 13.77
N LEU A 340 -38.06 17.50 13.66
CA LEU A 340 -38.90 17.09 12.53
C LEU A 340 -40.24 17.84 12.51
N TRP A 341 -40.89 18.06 13.66
CA TRP A 341 -42.07 18.92 13.75
C TRP A 341 -41.79 20.31 13.20
N ARG A 342 -40.72 20.94 13.69
CA ARG A 342 -40.29 22.26 13.26
C ARG A 342 -39.99 22.32 11.75
N GLN A 343 -39.24 21.36 11.20
CA GLN A 343 -38.90 21.34 9.78
C GLN A 343 -40.12 21.14 8.86
N PHE A 344 -41.02 20.21 9.16
CA PHE A 344 -42.25 20.03 8.38
C PHE A 344 -43.22 21.21 8.55
N THR A 345 -43.23 21.89 9.70
CA THR A 345 -44.04 23.10 9.95
C THR A 345 -43.51 24.33 9.21
N MET A 346 -42.20 24.54 9.13
CA MET A 346 -41.61 25.59 8.29
C MET A 346 -41.89 25.33 6.80
N ARG A 347 -41.64 24.10 6.33
CA ARG A 347 -41.94 23.71 4.95
C ARG A 347 -43.44 23.83 4.60
N ALA A 348 -44.34 23.54 5.53
CA ALA A 348 -45.77 23.80 5.33
C ALA A 348 -46.08 25.30 5.23
N GLY A 349 -45.39 26.15 5.99
CA GLY A 349 -45.46 27.61 5.87
C GLY A 349 -44.90 28.15 4.55
N GLU A 350 -43.85 27.54 4.01
CA GLU A 350 -43.30 27.83 2.68
C GLU A 350 -44.26 27.42 1.56
N GLU A 351 -44.76 26.18 1.58
CA GLU A 351 -45.74 25.65 0.60
C GLU A 351 -47.12 26.37 0.66
N LEU A 352 -47.38 27.16 1.72
CA LEU A 352 -48.56 28.03 1.88
C LEU A 352 -48.25 29.53 1.68
N GLY A 353 -47.01 29.91 1.36
CA GLY A 353 -46.60 31.30 1.11
C GLY A 353 -46.58 32.21 2.34
N ILE A 354 -46.55 31.64 3.55
CA ILE A 354 -46.49 32.36 4.84
C ILE A 354 -45.03 32.70 5.19
N ILE A 355 -44.10 31.81 4.84
CA ILE A 355 -42.66 32.09 4.74
C ILE A 355 -42.36 32.39 3.27
N ALA A 356 -41.55 33.42 2.99
CA ALA A 356 -41.04 33.68 1.64
C ALA A 356 -40.04 32.58 1.25
N ALA A 357 -40.25 31.95 0.09
CA ALA A 357 -39.43 30.82 -0.37
C ALA A 357 -37.94 31.16 -0.55
N ASP A 358 -37.63 32.43 -0.86
CA ASP A 358 -36.28 32.97 -0.87
C ASP A 358 -35.98 33.70 0.44
N GLY A 359 -35.15 33.10 1.29
CA GLY A 359 -34.59 33.72 2.49
C GLY A 359 -33.52 34.78 2.21
N VAL A 360 -33.71 35.60 1.18
CA VAL A 360 -32.82 36.68 0.74
C VAL A 360 -33.67 37.91 0.38
N ALA A 361 -33.54 38.95 1.20
CA ALA A 361 -34.12 40.29 1.00
C ALA A 361 -33.03 41.35 1.22
#